data_AF-B9A7V3-F1
#
_entry.id   AF-B9A7V3-F1
#
_cell.length_a   1.000
_cell.length_b   1.000
_cell.length_c   1.000
_cell.angle_alpha   90.00
_cell.angle_beta   90.00
_cell.angle_gamma   90.00
#
_symmetry.space_group_name_H-M   'P 1'
#
loop_
_entity.id
_entity.type
_entity.pdbx_description
1 polymer ?
#
loop_
_entity_poly.entity_id
_entity_poly.type
_entity_poly.pdbx_seq_one_letter_code
_entity_poly.pdbx_strand_id
1 'polypeptide(L)'
;MKPNEIVTVYVAFTDKGGGKRRPILVVSDKRDRVEFFGITSQYEKKSEKIKKVYFPITEWEKTGLKKQSWIDVGSLRAIQKSNENISFKKVGMLSVSDTKKLNQFIERLQRRMNK
;
A
#
# COMPACT_ATOMS: atom_id res chain seq x y z
N MET A 1 -11.37 -4.51 7.79
CA MET A 1 -9.98 -4.79 7.41
C MET A 1 -9.08 -4.61 8.62
N LYS A 2 -7.98 -5.34 8.69
CA LYS A 2 -7.03 -5.28 9.79
C LYS A 2 -5.74 -4.57 9.34
N PRO A 3 -5.04 -3.88 10.25
CA PRO A 3 -3.70 -3.38 9.95
C PRO A 3 -2.79 -4.49 9.43
N ASN A 4 -1.91 -4.15 8.49
CA ASN A 4 -1.00 -5.05 7.77
C ASN A 4 -1.68 -6.04 6.81
N GLU A 5 -3.01 -5.97 6.61
CA GLU A 5 -3.63 -6.69 5.50
C GLU A 5 -3.23 -6.06 4.16
N ILE A 6 -2.95 -6.91 3.19
CA ILE A 6 -2.80 -6.51 1.79
C ILE A 6 -4.14 -6.79 1.10
N VAL A 7 -4.72 -5.73 0.55
CA VAL A 7 -5.99 -5.79 -0.17
C VAL A 7 -5.85 -5.13 -1.54
N THR A 8 -6.65 -5.55 -2.49
CA THR A 8 -6.82 -4.83 -3.76
C THR A 8 -8.04 -3.94 -3.67
N VAL A 9 -7.86 -2.69 -4.09
CA VAL A 9 -8.93 -1.72 -4.27
C VAL A 9 -9.24 -1.64 -5.75
N TYR A 10 -10.49 -1.91 -6.13
CA TYR A 10 -11.01 -1.55 -7.44
C TYR A 10 -11.54 -0.12 -7.41
N VAL A 11 -11.19 0.68 -8.41
CA VAL A 11 -11.73 2.02 -8.62
C VAL A 11 -12.26 2.07 -10.06
N ALA A 12 -13.58 2.25 -10.20
CA ALA A 12 -14.22 2.46 -11.50
C ALA A 12 -13.73 3.78 -12.13
N PHE A 13 -13.64 3.82 -13.46
CA PHE A 13 -13.43 5.10 -14.16
C PHE A 13 -14.74 5.86 -14.27
N THR A 14 -14.68 7.19 -14.20
CA THR A 14 -15.87 8.05 -14.31
C THR A 14 -16.39 8.15 -15.74
N ASP A 15 -15.49 8.06 -16.74
CA ASP A 15 -15.82 8.48 -18.11
C ASP A 15 -15.88 7.30 -19.11
N LYS A 16 -15.52 6.09 -18.68
CA LYS A 16 -15.48 4.88 -19.52
C LYS A 16 -15.79 3.64 -18.71
N GLY A 17 -16.41 2.63 -19.33
CA GLY A 17 -16.61 1.34 -18.71
C GLY A 17 -15.29 0.72 -18.22
N GLY A 18 -15.32 0.13 -17.02
CA GLY A 18 -14.16 -0.55 -16.42
C GLY A 18 -13.52 0.23 -15.26
N GLY A 19 -12.32 -0.21 -14.86
CA GLY A 19 -11.63 0.36 -13.71
C GLY A 19 -10.25 -0.25 -13.49
N LYS A 20 -9.54 0.23 -12.46
CA LYS A 20 -8.21 -0.29 -12.07
C LYS A 20 -8.26 -0.96 -10.71
N ARG A 21 -7.68 -2.15 -10.60
CA ARG A 21 -7.37 -2.79 -9.31
C ARG A 21 -5.95 -2.46 -8.89
N ARG A 22 -5.77 -1.97 -7.66
CA ARG A 22 -4.46 -1.63 -7.10
C ARG A 22 -4.28 -2.28 -5.73
N PRO A 23 -3.15 -2.95 -5.47
CA PRO A 23 -2.85 -3.43 -4.14
C PRO A 23 -2.51 -2.26 -3.21
N ILE A 24 -2.93 -2.36 -1.95
CA ILE A 24 -2.64 -1.44 -0.87
C ILE A 24 -2.28 -2.22 0.40
N LEU A 25 -1.52 -1.58 1.29
CA LEU A 25 -1.31 -2.05 2.65
C LEU A 25 -2.22 -1.26 3.60
N VAL A 26 -3.12 -1.94 4.30
CA VAL A 26 -4.00 -1.32 5.29
C VAL A 26 -3.18 -0.87 6.50
N VAL A 27 -3.28 0.42 6.81
CA VAL A 27 -2.67 1.03 8.01
C VAL A 27 -3.70 1.09 9.13
N SER A 28 -4.89 1.60 8.83
CA SER A 28 -6.00 1.64 9.78
C SER A 28 -7.33 1.50 9.06
N ASP A 29 -8.32 0.94 9.77
CA ASP A 29 -9.69 0.83 9.30
C ASP A 29 -10.62 1.59 10.25
N LYS A 30 -10.97 2.83 9.87
CA LYS A 30 -11.81 3.73 10.65
C LYS A 30 -13.28 3.55 10.27
N ARG A 31 -14.20 4.18 11.01
CA ARG A 31 -15.64 4.05 10.76
C ARG A 31 -16.03 4.46 9.34
N ASP A 32 -15.51 5.58 8.87
CA ASP A 32 -15.86 6.24 7.60
C ASP A 32 -14.85 6.01 6.47
N ARG A 33 -13.61 5.64 6.81
CA ARG A 33 -12.50 5.55 5.85
C ARG A 33 -11.50 4.48 6.18
N VAL A 34 -10.74 4.09 5.16
CA VAL A 34 -9.62 3.16 5.25
C VAL A 34 -8.35 3.93 4.94
N GLU A 35 -7.40 3.92 5.86
CA GLU A 35 -6.08 4.54 5.66
C GLU A 35 -5.08 3.47 5.21
N PHE A 36 -4.25 3.81 4.24
CA PHE A 36 -3.38 2.84 3.59
C PHE A 36 -2.14 3.46 2.97
N PHE A 37 -1.15 2.61 2.75
CA PHE A 37 -0.04 2.86 1.83
C PHE A 37 -0.28 2.17 0.49
N GLY A 38 0.09 2.84 -0.61
CA GLY A 38 -0.01 2.26 -1.94
C GLY A 38 1.06 1.18 -2.16
N ILE A 39 0.71 0.11 -2.89
CA ILE A 39 1.69 -0.90 -3.32
C ILE A 39 1.87 -0.81 -4.83
N THR A 40 3.12 -0.89 -5.30
CA THR A 40 3.45 -0.88 -6.73
C THR A 40 4.49 -1.93 -7.09
N SER A 41 4.36 -2.53 -8.26
CA SER A 41 5.43 -3.33 -8.88
C SER A 41 6.26 -2.51 -9.88
N GLN A 42 6.06 -1.19 -9.95
CA GLN A 42 6.71 -0.30 -10.92
C GLN A 42 7.78 0.57 -10.26
N TYR A 43 8.42 0.08 -9.20
CA TYR A 43 9.48 0.77 -8.47
C TYR A 43 10.64 1.18 -9.38
N GLU A 44 11.05 0.31 -10.30
CA GLU A 44 12.17 0.60 -11.20
C GLU A 44 11.95 1.81 -12.11
N LYS A 45 10.70 2.14 -12.41
CA LYS A 45 10.33 3.28 -13.25
C LYS A 45 10.26 4.61 -12.48
N LYS A 46 10.49 4.58 -11.16
CA LYS A 46 10.42 5.75 -10.29
C LYS A 46 11.75 6.51 -10.31
N SER A 47 11.71 7.82 -10.08
CA SER A 47 12.95 8.60 -9.96
C SER A 47 13.71 8.24 -8.68
N GLU A 48 15.04 8.37 -8.71
CA GLU A 48 15.90 8.09 -7.55
C GLU A 48 15.51 8.93 -6.32
N LYS A 49 14.99 10.15 -6.54
CA LYS A 49 14.47 11.00 -5.45
C LYS A 49 13.31 10.33 -4.72
N ILE A 50 12.33 9.79 -5.43
CA ILE A 50 11.12 9.22 -4.82
C ILE A 50 11.33 7.77 -4.39
N LYS A 51 12.24 7.01 -5.00
CA LYS A 51 12.57 5.62 -4.60
C LYS A 51 12.94 5.53 -3.11
N LYS A 52 13.50 6.59 -2.52
CA LYS A 52 13.89 6.68 -1.10
C LYS A 52 12.76 6.42 -0.10
N VAL A 53 11.49 6.60 -0.50
CA VAL A 53 10.31 6.36 0.36
C VAL A 53 9.55 5.08 -0.01
N TYR A 54 10.14 4.21 -0.82
CA TYR A 54 9.56 2.92 -1.17
C TYR A 54 10.25 1.79 -0.41
N PHE A 55 9.46 1.04 0.35
CA PHE A 55 9.93 -0.13 1.09
C PHE A 55 9.71 -1.41 0.27
N PRO A 56 10.74 -2.25 0.03
CA PRO A 56 10.57 -3.51 -0.69
C PRO A 56 9.85 -4.56 0.17
N ILE A 57 8.84 -5.22 -0.40
CA ILE A 57 8.21 -6.39 0.23
C ILE A 57 9.07 -7.61 -0.10
N THR A 58 9.81 -8.15 0.87
CA THR A 58 10.76 -9.24 0.61
C THR A 58 10.06 -10.59 0.45
N GLU A 59 8.98 -10.83 1.21
CA GLU A 59 8.23 -12.09 1.18
C GLU A 59 6.93 -11.97 0.37
N TRP A 60 6.94 -11.24 -0.74
CA TRP A 60 5.75 -10.88 -1.51
C TRP A 60 4.94 -12.09 -1.99
N GLU A 61 5.58 -13.20 -2.33
CA GLU A 61 4.90 -14.46 -2.72
C GLU A 61 4.00 -14.98 -1.60
N LYS A 62 4.51 -14.99 -0.35
CA LYS A 62 3.76 -15.45 0.83
C LYS A 62 2.55 -14.56 1.14
N THR A 63 2.57 -13.31 0.66
CA THR A 63 1.46 -12.37 0.84
C THR A 63 0.34 -12.52 -0.20
N GLY A 64 0.54 -13.34 -1.24
CA GLY A 64 -0.39 -13.50 -2.36
C GLY A 64 -0.22 -12.48 -3.50
N LEU A 65 0.83 -11.65 -3.47
CA LEU A 65 1.20 -10.80 -4.59
C LEU A 65 1.79 -11.65 -5.72
N LYS A 66 1.58 -11.22 -6.98
CA LYS A 66 2.02 -11.98 -8.17
C LYS A 66 3.46 -11.71 -8.61
N LYS A 67 4.09 -10.67 -8.05
CA LYS A 67 5.47 -10.25 -8.37
C LYS A 67 6.01 -9.31 -7.30
N GLN A 68 7.33 -9.13 -7.31
CA GLN A 68 8.03 -8.17 -6.48
C GLN A 68 7.34 -6.80 -6.51
N SER A 69 7.09 -6.28 -5.31
CA SER A 69 6.35 -5.04 -5.10
C SER A 69 6.93 -4.24 -3.94
N TRP A 70 6.61 -2.95 -3.91
CA TRP A 70 7.10 -1.98 -2.94
C TRP A 70 5.94 -1.18 -2.35
N ILE A 71 6.03 -0.89 -1.05
CA ILE A 71 5.08 -0.05 -0.30
C ILE A 71 5.58 1.39 -0.38
N ASP A 72 4.73 2.29 -0.88
CA ASP A 72 4.97 3.74 -0.87
C ASP A 72 4.59 4.32 0.50
N VAL A 73 5.58 4.52 1.37
CA VAL A 73 5.36 5.10 2.72
C VAL A 73 5.44 6.62 2.71
N GLY A 74 5.78 7.24 1.57
CA GLY A 74 5.85 8.70 1.45
C GLY A 74 4.49 9.37 1.39
N SER A 75 3.41 8.59 1.21
CA SER A 75 2.05 9.12 1.11
C SER A 75 1.07 8.19 1.83
N LEU A 76 0.67 8.58 3.04
CA LEU A 76 -0.48 7.98 3.71
C LEU A 76 -1.76 8.49 3.02
N ARG A 77 -2.57 7.56 2.50
CA ARG A 77 -3.78 7.87 1.76
C ARG A 77 -5.00 7.36 2.50
N ALA A 78 -6.17 7.90 2.18
CA ALA A 78 -7.44 7.45 2.71
C ALA A 78 -8.48 7.27 1.59
N ILE A 79 -9.32 6.25 1.72
CA ILE A 79 -10.50 6.03 0.89
C ILE A 79 -11.74 6.05 1.78
N GLN A 80 -12.76 6.82 1.41
CA GLN A 80 -14.06 6.79 2.08
C GLN A 80 -14.81 5.49 1.74
N LYS A 81 -15.38 4.85 2.77
CA LYS A 81 -16.16 3.62 2.63
C LYS A 81 -17.53 3.83 1.99
N SER A 82 -18.05 5.05 2.02
CA SER A 82 -19.30 5.45 1.35
C SER A 82 -19.19 5.49 -0.17
N ASN A 83 -17.98 5.37 -0.74
CA ASN A 83 -17.79 5.40 -2.18
C ASN A 83 -18.22 4.07 -2.82
N GLU A 84 -19.40 4.07 -3.43
CA GLU A 84 -20.01 2.93 -4.14
C GLU A 84 -19.19 2.44 -5.35
N ASN A 85 -18.33 3.28 -5.91
CA ASN A 85 -17.45 2.92 -7.04
C ASN A 85 -16.17 2.18 -6.60
N ILE A 86 -16.09 1.81 -5.31
CA ILE A 86 -14.93 1.16 -4.73
C ILE A 86 -15.31 -0.19 -4.12
N SER A 87 -14.52 -1.22 -4.45
CA SER A 87 -14.61 -2.52 -3.78
C SER A 87 -13.23 -3.01 -3.34
N PHE A 88 -13.21 -3.70 -2.21
CA PHE A 88 -12.00 -4.28 -1.63
C PHE A 88 -12.02 -5.80 -1.81
N LYS A 89 -10.88 -6.38 -2.15
CA LYS A 89 -10.67 -7.83 -2.13
C LYS A 89 -9.38 -8.16 -1.39
N LYS A 90 -9.48 -8.99 -0.36
CA LYS A 90 -8.32 -9.47 0.40
C LYS A 90 -7.36 -10.25 -0.51
N VAL A 91 -6.07 -9.98 -0.36
CA VAL A 91 -4.98 -10.70 -1.03
C VAL A 91 -4.25 -11.57 -0.01
N GLY A 92 -3.87 -10.99 1.12
CA GLY A 92 -3.17 -11.68 2.19
C GLY A 92 -2.77 -10.74 3.31
N MET A 93 -1.69 -11.05 4.00
CA MET A 93 -1.11 -10.19 5.04
C MET A 93 0.37 -9.97 4.78
N LEU A 94 0.85 -8.78 5.11
CA LEU A 94 2.28 -8.51 5.16
C LEU A 94 2.92 -9.44 6.19
N SER A 95 4.07 -10.01 5.87
CA SER A 95 4.70 -10.96 6.78
C SER A 95 5.19 -10.26 8.05
N VAL A 96 5.38 -11.02 9.13
CA VAL A 96 5.91 -10.49 10.40
C VAL A 96 7.32 -9.92 10.18
N SER A 97 8.14 -10.57 9.33
CA SER A 97 9.48 -10.11 8.98
C SER A 97 9.45 -8.77 8.27
N ASP A 98 8.63 -8.64 7.21
CA ASP A 98 8.49 -7.39 6.46
C ASP A 98 7.84 -6.29 7.29
N THR A 99 6.89 -6.61 8.17
CA THR A 99 6.28 -5.64 9.09
C THR A 99 7.32 -5.03 10.04
N LYS A 100 8.19 -5.84 10.65
CA LYS A 100 9.28 -5.35 11.52
C LYS A 100 10.24 -4.43 10.76
N LYS A 101 10.65 -4.85 9.55
CA LYS A 101 11.55 -4.07 8.70
C LYS A 101 10.89 -2.76 8.22
N LEU A 102 9.60 -2.79 7.90
CA LEU A 102 8.83 -1.62 7.49
C LEU A 102 8.78 -0.57 8.61
N ASN A 103 8.52 -0.97 9.85
CA ASN A 103 8.51 -0.06 10.99
C ASN A 103 9.87 0.62 11.17
N GLN A 104 10.96 -0.16 11.15
CA GLN A 104 12.32 0.38 11.23
C GLN A 104 12.65 1.33 10.07
N PHE A 105 12.15 1.03 8.86
CA PHE A 105 12.33 1.87 7.69
C PHE A 105 11.62 3.23 7.86
N ILE A 106 10.37 3.23 8.32
CA ILE A 106 9.57 4.44 8.57
C ILE A 106 10.23 5.30 9.67
N GLU A 107 10.65 4.69 10.79
CA GLU A 107 11.34 5.40 11.86
C GLU A 107 12.62 6.10 11.37
N ARG A 108 13.42 5.41 10.55
CA ARG A 108 14.64 5.99 9.97
C ARG A 108 14.34 7.15 9.03
N LEU A 109 13.26 7.09 8.25
CA LEU A 109 12.83 8.18 7.39
C LEU A 109 12.40 9.40 8.20
N GLN A 110 11.58 9.21 9.25
CA GLN A 110 11.14 10.30 10.12
C GLN A 110 12.32 11.00 10.80
N ARG A 111 13.31 10.25 11.30
CA ARG A 111 14.54 10.84 11.89
C ARG A 111 15.36 11.67 10.89
N ARG A 112 15.31 11.32 9.59
CA ARG A 112 16.01 12.08 8.53
C ARG A 112 15.27 13.35 8.12
N MET A 113 13.94 13.37 8.25
CA MET A 113 13.11 14.54 7.91
C MET A 113 13.08 15.59 9.02
N ASN A 114 13.33 15.18 10.27
CA ASN A 114 13.36 16.06 11.43
C ASN A 114 14.77 16.65 11.71
N LYS A 115 15.73 16.42 10.81
CA LYS A 115 17.08 17.00 10.85
C LYS A 115 17.22 17.99 9.70
#